data_AF-A0A923RFH1-F1
#
_entry.id   AF-A0A923RFH1-F1
#
_cell.length_a   1.000
_cell.length_b   1.000
_cell.length_c   1.000
_cell.angle_alpha   90.00
_cell.angle_beta   90.00
_cell.angle_gamma   90.00
#
_symmetry.space_group_name_H-M   'P 1'
#
loop_
_entity.id
_entity.type
_entity.pdbx_description
1 polymer ?
#
loop_
_entity_poly.entity_id
_entity_poly.type
_entity_poly.pdbx_seq_one_letter_code
_entity_poly.pdbx_strand_id
1 'polypeptide(L)' 'MLSDKEAFDEFLLESFKDGRSVRELRLSEEEANYIKVKIPKAKFRKIAECCNASVKEWYEVDTRGMK' A
#
# COMPACT_ATOMS: atom_id res chain seq x y z
N MET A 1 -2.61 -15.24 -0.39
CA MET A 1 -1.43 -15.18 -1.29
C MET A 1 -1.85 -14.27 -2.42
N LEU A 2 -1.22 -13.10 -2.59
CA LEU A 2 -1.68 -12.09 -3.56
C LEU A 2 -1.80 -12.71 -4.96
N SER A 3 -3.02 -12.74 -5.51
CA SER A 3 -3.31 -13.43 -6.77
C SER A 3 -2.61 -12.79 -7.97
N ASP A 4 -2.38 -11.47 -7.93
CA ASP A 4 -1.84 -10.70 -9.05
C ASP A 4 -0.74 -9.74 -8.60
N LYS A 5 0.44 -10.31 -8.33
CA LYS A 5 1.59 -9.55 -7.80
C LYS A 5 2.15 -8.55 -8.80
N GLU A 6 2.20 -8.93 -10.08
CA GLU A 6 2.79 -8.09 -11.13
C GLU A 6 1.94 -6.84 -11.37
N ALA A 7 0.62 -7.00 -11.51
CA ALA A 7 -0.30 -5.86 -11.63
C ALA A 7 -0.24 -4.96 -10.40
N PHE A 8 -0.14 -5.53 -9.20
CA PHE A 8 -0.01 -4.75 -7.98
C PHE A 8 1.32 -4.00 -7.88
N ASP A 9 2.40 -4.59 -8.37
CA ASP A 9 3.72 -3.95 -8.41
C ASP A 9 3.79 -2.80 -9.41
N GLU A 10 3.15 -2.94 -10.57
CA GLU A 10 2.97 -1.84 -11.52
C GLU A 10 2.14 -0.72 -10.88
N PHE A 11 1.03 -1.06 -10.23
CA PHE A 11 0.21 -0.10 -9.49
C PHE A 11 1.02 0.67 -8.43
N LEU A 12 1.88 0.00 -7.67
CA LEU A 12 2.75 0.66 -6.70
C LEU A 12 3.75 1.58 -7.40
N LEU A 13 4.42 1.11 -8.45
CA LEU A 13 5.39 1.93 -9.20
C LEU A 13 4.73 3.20 -9.75
N GLU A 14 3.56 3.07 -10.34
CA GLU A 14 2.78 4.21 -10.82
C GLU A 14 2.31 5.13 -9.68
N SER A 15 1.97 4.54 -8.53
CA SER A 15 1.57 5.28 -7.33
C SER A 15 2.73 6.05 -6.70
N PHE A 16 3.99 5.79 -7.01
CA PHE A 16 5.11 6.59 -6.45
C PHE A 16 5.93 7.31 -7.54
N LYS A 17 5.51 7.26 -8.82
CA LYS A 17 6.24 7.85 -9.95
C LYS A 17 6.41 9.37 -9.91
N ASP A 18 5.55 10.09 -9.20
CA ASP A 18 5.60 11.56 -9.03
C ASP A 18 6.69 12.01 -8.01
N GLY A 19 7.46 11.07 -7.45
CA GLY A 19 8.51 11.37 -6.48
C GLY A 19 8.01 11.66 -5.06
N ARG A 20 6.69 11.73 -4.85
CA ARG A 20 6.09 11.75 -3.51
C ARG A 20 6.33 10.40 -2.85
N SER A 21 6.82 10.44 -1.61
CA SER A 21 7.12 9.25 -0.82
C SER A 21 6.08 8.98 0.27
N VAL A 22 4.96 9.69 0.27
CA VAL A 22 3.78 9.40 1.09
C VAL A 22 2.56 9.39 0.18
N ARG A 23 1.73 8.35 0.26
CA ARG A 23 0.51 8.25 -0.52
C ARG A 23 -0.60 7.50 0.20
N GLU A 24 -1.83 7.93 -0.04
CA GLU A 24 -3.03 7.27 0.45
C GLU A 24 -3.46 6.23 -0.59
N LEU A 25 -3.44 4.95 -0.20
CA LEU A 25 -3.79 3.83 -1.07
C LEU A 25 -4.95 3.05 -0.46
N ARG A 26 -5.82 2.53 -1.32
CA ARG A 26 -6.91 1.64 -0.91
C ARG A 26 -6.47 0.20 -1.11
N LEU A 27 -6.20 -0.49 -0.01
CA LEU A 27 -5.54 -1.79 0.00
C LEU A 27 -6.38 -2.82 0.76
N SER A 28 -6.40 -4.05 0.28
CA SER A 28 -6.75 -5.21 1.10
C SER A 28 -5.69 -5.46 2.17
N GLU A 29 -6.03 -6.22 3.21
CA GLU A 29 -5.05 -6.66 4.20
C GLU A 29 -3.88 -7.42 3.54
N GLU A 30 -4.16 -8.28 2.56
CA GLU A 30 -3.13 -9.01 1.82
C GLU A 30 -2.19 -8.09 1.02
N GLU A 31 -2.74 -7.04 0.38
CA GLU A 31 -1.96 -6.03 -0.34
C GLU A 31 -1.07 -5.25 0.62
N ALA A 32 -1.62 -4.78 1.75
CA ALA A 32 -0.85 -4.07 2.77
C ALA A 32 0.28 -4.94 3.35
N ASN A 33 0.00 -6.23 3.62
CA ASN A 33 1.01 -7.18 4.10
C ASN A 33 2.08 -7.46 3.04
N TYR A 34 1.71 -7.52 1.75
CA TYR A 34 2.68 -7.65 0.67
C TYR A 34 3.65 -6.48 0.62
N ILE A 35 3.15 -5.23 0.73
CA ILE A 35 4.05 -4.06 0.74
C ILE A 35 4.96 -4.07 1.97
N LYS A 36 4.48 -4.48 3.16
CA LYS A 36 5.34 -4.62 4.35
C LYS A 36 6.48 -5.61 4.14
N VAL A 37 6.22 -6.73 3.47
CA VAL A 37 7.26 -7.73 3.15
C VAL A 37 8.23 -7.19 2.10
N LYS A 38 7.71 -6.53 1.06
CA LYS A 38 8.51 -6.01 -0.06
C LYS A 38 9.34 -4.78 0.33
N ILE A 39 8.80 -3.94 1.19
CA ILE A 39 9.37 -2.67 1.62
C ILE A 39 9.32 -2.61 3.17
N PRO A 40 10.20 -3.35 3.86
CA PRO A 40 10.16 -3.48 5.32
C PRO A 40 10.35 -2.16 6.08
N LYS A 41 10.90 -1.13 5.43
CA LYS A 41 11.05 0.22 5.99
C LYS A 41 9.86 1.13 5.72
N ALA A 42 8.87 0.70 4.95
CA ALA A 42 7.67 1.49 4.70
C ALA A 42 6.80 1.56 5.97
N LYS A 43 6.27 2.73 6.27
CA LYS A 43 5.30 2.91 7.36
C LYS A 43 3.90 2.86 6.79
N PHE A 44 3.00 2.17 7.50
CA PHE A 44 1.60 2.03 7.13
C PHE A 44 0.76 2.56 8.27
N ARG A 45 -0.10 3.53 7.97
CA ARG A 45 -1.08 4.04 8.91
C ARG A 45 -2.46 3.90 8.31
N LYS A 46 -3.31 3.10 8.94
CA LYS A 46 -4.73 2.99 8.55
C LYS A 46 -5.41 4.33 8.84
N ILE A 47 -6.01 4.94 7.83
CA ILE A 47 -6.60 6.29 7.94
C ILE A 47 -8.10 6.22 8.18
N ALA A 48 -8.77 5.20 7.64
CA ALA A 48 -10.19 5.00 7.85
C ALA A 48 -10.55 3.51 7.78
N GLU A 49 -11.25 3.04 8.81
CA GLU A 49 -12.04 1.82 8.73
C GLU A 49 -13.30 2.10 7.94
N CYS A 50 -13.50 1.35 6.85
CA CYS A 50 -14.78 1.38 6.18
C CYS A 50 -15.75 0.58 7.06
N CYS A 51 -16.75 1.22 7.66
CA CYS A 51 -17.76 0.53 8.49
C CYS A 51 -18.64 -0.45 7.69
N ASN A 52 -18.50 -0.49 6.37
CA ASN A 52 -19.14 -1.46 5.50
C ASN A 52 -18.13 -2.56 5.16
N ALA A 53 -18.61 -3.78 4.94
CA ALA A 53 -17.90 -5.02 4.60
C ALA A 53 -17.00 -4.97 3.33
N SER A 54 -16.28 -3.88 3.13
CA SER A 54 -15.32 -3.65 2.06
C SER A 54 -14.06 -4.42 2.39
N VAL A 55 -13.64 -5.23 1.43
CA VAL A 55 -12.40 -6.02 1.47
C VAL A 55 -11.15 -5.13 1.46
N LYS A 56 -11.29 -3.83 1.10
CA LYS A 56 -10.21 -2.84 1.04
C LYS A 56 -10.45 -1.61 1.90
N GLU A 57 -9.39 -1.18 2.57
CA GLU A 57 -9.36 -0.07 3.52
C GLU A 57 -8.33 0.98 3.10
N TRP A 58 -8.43 2.20 3.66
CA TRP A 58 -7.51 3.29 3.33
C TRP A 58 -6.27 3.27 4.23
N TYR A 59 -5.10 3.25 3.60
CA TYR A 59 -3.80 3.31 4.25
C TYR A 59 -2.99 4.48 3.73
N GLU A 60 -2.38 5.21 4.64
CA GLU A 60 -1.24 6.07 4.35
C GLU A 60 -0.01 5.18 4.29
N VAL A 61 0.65 5.19 3.15
CA VAL A 61 1.88 4.44 2.88
C VAL A 61 3.01 5.44 2.73
N ASP A 62 3.98 5.36 3.64
CA ASP A 62 5.18 6.18 3.66
C ASP A 62 6.40 5.34 3.30
N THR A 63 6.99 5.66 2.16
CA THR A 63 8.19 5.04 1.58
C THR A 63 9.46 5.85 1.84
N ARG A 64 9.44 6.92 2.65
CA ARG A 64 10.61 7.79 2.92
C ARG A 64 11.77 7.05 3.60
N GLY A 65 11.48 5.93 4.26
CA GLY A 65 12.50 5.02 4.80
C GLY A 65 13.35 4.31 3.74
N MET A 66 13.06 4.47 2.44
CA MET A 66 13.78 3.84 1.32
C MET A 66 15.11 4.48 0.95
N LYS A 67 15.48 5.64 1.53
CA LYS A 67 16.78 6.28 1.29
C LYS A 67 17.94 5.57 1.97
#